data_AF-A0A8H3EB88-F1
#
_entry.id   AF-A0A8H3EB88-F1
#
_cell.length_a   1.000
_cell.length_b   1.000
_cell.length_c   1.000
_cell.angle_alpha   90.00
_cell.angle_beta   90.00
_cell.angle_gamma   90.00
#
_symmetry.space_group_name_H-M   'P 1'
#
loop_
_entity.id
_entity.type
_entity.pdbx_description
1 polymer ?
#
loop_
_entity_poly.entity_id
_entity_poly.type
_entity_poly.pdbx_seq_one_letter_code
_entity_poly.pdbx_strand_id
1 'polypeptide(L)'
;MPNSPDTPKGLNILCIDGGGVRGLSSLLILHEIMRRIRNAEAINVDPFEHFEFIAGTGTGGMSACMLGRLQMPIEEAIKEYVKLSKDVFKYKKWNGSTIYKGTKLREALRTMVRETTGNEAEMMNKGEMNNKCKT
;
A
#
# COMPACT_ATOMS: atom_id res chain seq x y z
N MET A 1 -8.81 -14.94 27.03
CA MET A 1 -10.26 -14.91 27.34
C MET A 1 -10.99 -14.93 26.01
N PRO A 2 -11.98 -15.80 25.80
CA PRO A 2 -12.81 -15.72 24.60
C PRO A 2 -13.69 -14.46 24.70
N ASN A 3 -13.68 -13.63 23.66
CA ASN A 3 -14.50 -12.42 23.59
C ASN A 3 -15.98 -12.80 23.67
N SER A 4 -16.75 -12.09 24.51
CA SER A 4 -18.20 -12.22 24.56
C SER A 4 -18.81 -11.72 23.24
N PRO A 5 -19.96 -12.27 22.81
CA PRO A 5 -20.57 -11.96 21.50
C PRO A 5 -20.98 -10.49 21.29
N ASP A 6 -20.93 -9.65 22.34
CA ASP A 6 -21.43 -8.27 22.33
C ASP A 6 -20.34 -7.19 22.39
N THR A 7 -19.05 -7.53 22.39
CA THR A 7 -18.01 -6.51 22.24
C THR A 7 -17.91 -6.07 20.78
N PRO A 8 -18.18 -4.79 20.45
CA PRO A 8 -18.04 -4.30 19.09
C PRO A 8 -16.61 -4.54 18.61
N LYS A 9 -16.47 -5.16 17.44
CA LYS A 9 -15.15 -5.35 16.82
C LYS A 9 -14.52 -3.97 16.62
N GLY A 10 -13.33 -3.78 17.17
CA GLY A 10 -12.56 -2.55 16.97
C GLY A 10 -12.19 -2.35 15.49
N LEU A 11 -11.94 -1.10 15.11
CA LEU A 11 -11.51 -0.74 13.76
C LEU A 11 -9.99 -0.89 13.63
N ASN A 12 -9.53 -1.69 12.67
CA ASN A 12 -8.10 -1.82 12.38
C ASN A 12 -7.70 -0.80 11.30
N ILE A 13 -6.87 0.16 11.69
CA ILE A 13 -6.35 1.21 10.81
C ILE A 13 -4.85 1.04 10.62
N LEU A 14 -4.41 1.03 9.36
CA LEU A 14 -3.00 1.07 8.99
C LEU A 14 -2.63 2.46 8.46
N CYS A 15 -1.63 3.10 9.06
CA CYS A 15 -1.08 4.37 8.59
C CYS A 15 0.39 4.21 8.18
N ILE A 16 0.75 4.63 6.96
CA ILE A 16 2.08 4.48 6.40
C ILE A 16 2.69 5.85 6.08
N ASP A 17 3.79 6.18 6.74
CA ASP A 17 4.50 7.44 6.50
C ASP A 17 5.31 7.44 5.20
N GLY A 18 5.50 8.63 4.65
CA GLY A 18 6.40 8.86 3.52
C GLY A 18 7.87 8.74 3.91
N GLY A 19 8.65 8.01 3.12
CA GLY A 19 10.07 7.74 3.40
C GLY A 19 11.01 7.81 2.20
N GLY A 20 10.48 8.01 0.98
CA GLY A 20 11.27 7.85 -0.25
C GLY A 20 11.69 6.40 -0.42
N VAL A 21 12.93 6.14 -0.83
CA VAL A 21 13.49 4.78 -0.90
C VAL A 21 13.40 4.01 0.43
N ARG A 22 13.41 4.72 1.57
CA ARG A 22 13.33 4.11 2.90
C ARG A 22 11.95 3.54 3.20
N GLY A 23 10.90 3.94 2.47
CA GLY A 23 9.55 3.39 2.68
C GLY A 23 9.44 1.88 2.44
N LEU A 24 10.42 1.26 1.76
CA LEU A 24 10.54 -0.19 1.69
C LEU A 24 10.61 -0.85 3.07
N SER A 25 11.24 -0.20 4.07
CA SER A 25 11.30 -0.74 5.43
C SER A 25 9.91 -0.90 6.04
N SER A 26 9.00 0.05 5.79
CA SER A 26 7.63 0.01 6.31
C SER A 26 6.86 -1.18 5.73
N LEU A 27 7.04 -1.49 4.44
CA LEU A 27 6.45 -2.67 3.81
C LEU A 27 7.04 -3.98 4.35
N LEU A 28 8.36 -4.03 4.61
CA LEU A 28 9.00 -5.21 5.20
C LEU A 28 8.54 -5.45 6.64
N ILE A 29 8.40 -4.39 7.44
CA ILE A 29 7.84 -4.47 8.79
C ILE A 29 6.39 -4.97 8.73
N LEU A 30 5.58 -4.40 7.83
CA LEU A 30 4.20 -4.84 7.64
C LEU A 30 4.12 -6.31 7.18
N HIS A 31 5.02 -6.76 6.30
CA HIS A 31 5.06 -8.15 5.86
C HIS A 31 5.33 -9.11 7.02
N GLU A 32 6.26 -8.75 7.91
CA GLU A 32 6.51 -9.53 9.12
C GLU A 32 5.32 -9.49 10.09
N ILE A 33 4.64 -8.35 10.24
CA ILE A 33 3.41 -8.25 11.04
C ILE A 33 2.32 -9.17 10.47
N MET A 34 2.05 -9.11 9.16
CA MET A 34 1.07 -9.97 8.50
C MET A 34 1.42 -11.44 8.65
N ARG A 35 2.71 -11.81 8.49
CA ARG A 35 3.17 -13.18 8.72
C ARG A 35 2.88 -13.66 10.14
N ARG A 36 3.08 -12.80 11.16
CA ARG A 36 2.76 -13.14 12.56
C ARG A 36 1.25 -13.29 12.78
N ILE A 37 0.43 -12.43 12.19
CA ILE A 37 -1.04 -12.54 12.24
C ILE A 37 -1.49 -13.85 11.62
N ARG A 38 -1.03 -14.16 10.41
CA ARG A 38 -1.35 -15.41 9.71
C ARG A 38 -1.03 -16.66 10.56
N ASN A 39 0.13 -16.64 11.24
CA ASN A 39 0.53 -17.74 12.11
C ASN A 39 -0.28 -17.80 13.42
N ALA A 40 -0.56 -16.67 14.04
CA ALA A 40 -1.28 -16.62 15.33
C ALA A 40 -2.75 -17.01 15.19
N GLU A 41 -3.37 -16.65 14.06
CA GLU A 41 -4.79 -16.89 13.79
C GLU A 41 -5.03 -18.11 12.88
N ALA A 42 -3.97 -18.73 12.35
CA ALA A 42 -4.03 -19.82 11.36
C ALA A 42 -4.89 -19.47 10.13
N ILE A 43 -4.86 -18.20 9.72
CA ILE A 43 -5.56 -17.68 8.53
C ILE A 43 -4.54 -17.24 7.47
N ASN A 44 -4.92 -17.30 6.21
CA ASN A 44 -4.18 -16.64 5.14
C ASN A 44 -4.90 -15.33 4.80
N VAL A 45 -4.32 -14.20 5.19
CA VAL A 45 -4.93 -12.88 5.07
C VAL A 45 -3.92 -11.85 4.56
N ASP A 46 -4.36 -11.02 3.62
CA ASP A 46 -3.61 -9.87 3.11
C ASP A 46 -4.00 -8.55 3.81
N PRO A 47 -3.18 -7.49 3.72
CA PRO A 47 -3.48 -6.22 4.40
C PRO A 47 -4.87 -5.65 4.11
N PHE A 48 -5.35 -5.70 2.85
CA PHE A 48 -6.69 -5.20 2.49
C PHE A 48 -7.85 -6.02 3.04
N GLU A 49 -7.58 -7.21 3.59
CA GLU A 49 -8.59 -8.04 4.22
C GLU A 49 -8.58 -7.92 5.74
N HIS A 50 -7.46 -7.49 6.31
CA HIS A 50 -7.26 -7.34 7.75
C HIS A 50 -7.55 -5.93 8.27
N PHE A 51 -7.19 -4.90 7.49
CA PHE A 51 -7.41 -3.50 7.84
C PHE A 51 -8.66 -2.95 7.14
N GLU A 52 -9.53 -2.28 7.88
CA GLU A 52 -10.69 -1.59 7.30
C GLU A 52 -10.31 -0.24 6.66
N PHE A 53 -9.17 0.35 7.06
CA PHE A 53 -8.66 1.59 6.48
C PHE A 53 -7.14 1.57 6.37
N ILE A 54 -6.62 1.90 5.19
CA ILE A 54 -5.19 2.05 4.92
C ILE A 54 -4.94 3.46 4.41
N ALA A 55 -4.15 4.25 5.13
CA ALA A 55 -3.77 5.60 4.73
C ALA A 55 -2.25 5.76 4.66
N GLY A 56 -1.81 6.78 3.93
CA GLY A 56 -0.41 7.16 3.94
C GLY A 56 -0.12 8.49 3.27
N THR A 57 1.09 8.99 3.50
CA THR A 57 1.57 10.28 2.96
C THR A 57 2.78 10.08 2.05
N GLY A 58 2.90 10.87 0.99
CA GLY A 58 4.03 10.75 0.04
C GLY A 58 4.19 9.34 -0.51
N THR A 59 5.34 8.69 -0.25
CA THR A 59 5.54 7.30 -0.67
C THR A 59 4.70 6.29 0.12
N GLY A 60 4.33 6.61 1.36
CA GLY A 60 3.37 5.81 2.11
C GLY A 60 1.97 5.87 1.52
N GLY A 61 1.60 6.99 0.86
CA GLY A 61 0.36 7.08 0.09
C GLY A 61 0.36 6.15 -1.13
N MET A 62 1.51 5.97 -1.79
CA MET A 62 1.66 4.96 -2.84
C MET A 62 1.51 3.55 -2.29
N SER A 63 2.10 3.26 -1.13
CA SER A 63 1.91 1.98 -0.42
C SER A 63 0.44 1.75 -0.04
N ALA A 64 -0.25 2.78 0.43
CA ALA A 64 -1.67 2.70 0.76
C ALA A 64 -2.51 2.35 -0.48
N CYS A 65 -2.27 3.02 -1.62
CA CYS A 65 -2.93 2.69 -2.88
C CYS A 65 -2.63 1.26 -3.37
N MET A 66 -1.37 0.81 -3.29
CA MET A 66 -1.01 -0.56 -3.66
C MET A 66 -1.76 -1.59 -2.81
N LEU A 67 -1.66 -1.46 -1.49
CA LEU A 67 -2.21 -2.45 -0.57
C LEU A 67 -3.73 -2.40 -0.54
N GLY A 68 -4.33 -1.21 -0.44
CA GLY A 68 -5.77 -1.07 -0.26
C GLY A 68 -6.54 -0.93 -1.56
N ARG A 69 -6.31 0.14 -2.33
CA ARG A 69 -7.09 0.41 -3.57
C ARG A 69 -6.88 -0.65 -4.64
N LEU A 70 -5.64 -1.07 -4.86
CA LEU A 70 -5.29 -2.08 -5.85
C LEU A 70 -5.37 -3.51 -5.29
N GLN A 71 -5.65 -3.66 -3.99
CA GLN A 71 -5.74 -4.95 -3.29
C GLN A 71 -4.53 -5.86 -3.57
N MET A 72 -3.34 -5.25 -3.69
CA MET A 72 -2.13 -5.96 -4.02
C MET A 72 -1.64 -6.74 -2.80
N PRO A 73 -1.37 -8.05 -2.93
CA PRO A 73 -0.72 -8.82 -1.87
C PRO A 73 0.59 -8.16 -1.44
N ILE A 74 0.93 -8.28 -0.16
CA ILE A 74 2.05 -7.51 0.40
C ILE A 74 3.39 -7.85 -0.26
N GLU A 75 3.57 -9.09 -0.69
CA GLU A 75 4.75 -9.58 -1.39
C GLU A 75 4.89 -8.93 -2.77
N GLU A 76 3.79 -8.72 -3.49
CA GLU A 76 3.78 -8.03 -4.77
C GLU A 76 3.98 -6.52 -4.60
N ALA A 77 3.37 -5.92 -3.57
CA ALA A 77 3.58 -4.52 -3.24
C ALA A 77 5.06 -4.22 -2.91
N ILE A 78 5.76 -5.14 -2.24
CA ILE A 78 7.21 -5.04 -2.01
C ILE A 78 7.99 -5.04 -3.32
N LYS A 79 7.70 -5.98 -4.23
CA LYS A 79 8.39 -6.07 -5.53
C LYS A 79 8.17 -4.79 -6.35
N GLU A 80 6.95 -4.29 -6.40
CA GLU A 80 6.62 -3.07 -7.13
C GLU A 80 7.28 -1.83 -6.50
N TYR A 81 7.34 -1.75 -5.17
CA TYR A 81 8.06 -0.66 -4.50
C TYR A 81 9.57 -0.68 -4.80
N VAL A 82 10.17 -1.86 -4.92
CA VAL A 82 11.57 -2.01 -5.33
C VAL A 82 11.79 -1.53 -6.77
N LYS A 83 10.88 -1.85 -7.70
CA LYS A 83 10.88 -1.36 -9.09
C LYS A 83 10.78 0.17 -9.13
N LEU A 84 9.77 0.74 -8.47
CA LEU A 84 9.60 2.20 -8.31
C LEU A 84 10.85 2.88 -7.74
N SER A 85 11.47 2.27 -6.73
CA SER A 85 12.67 2.82 -6.10
C SER A 85 13.85 2.91 -7.05
N LYS A 86 14.01 1.93 -7.95
CA LYS A 86 15.07 1.92 -8.98
C LYS A 86 14.80 2.92 -10.10
N ASP A 87 13.55 2.97 -10.58
CA ASP A 87 13.21 3.72 -11.80
C ASP A 87 12.93 5.19 -11.53
N VAL A 88 12.42 5.52 -10.34
CA VAL A 88 11.98 6.88 -9.98
C VAL A 88 12.86 7.48 -8.89
N PHE A 89 13.12 6.75 -7.80
CA PHE A 89 13.76 7.35 -6.62
C PHE A 89 15.29 7.35 -6.65
N LYS A 90 15.92 6.61 -7.57
CA LYS A 90 17.38 6.59 -7.75
C LYS A 90 17.92 7.91 -8.31
N TYR A 91 17.19 8.56 -9.21
CA TYR A 91 17.65 9.75 -9.92
C TYR A 91 17.17 11.02 -9.23
N LYS A 92 17.99 11.56 -8.32
CA LYS A 92 17.76 12.88 -7.73
C LYS A 92 18.14 13.97 -8.73
N LYS A 93 17.29 14.98 -8.90
CA LYS A 93 17.68 16.19 -9.61
C LYS A 93 18.76 16.93 -8.80
N TRP A 94 19.82 17.35 -9.48
CA TRP A 94 20.89 18.16 -8.88
C TRP A 94 20.48 19.64 -8.74
N ASN A 95 19.51 20.10 -9.52
CA ASN A 95 19.00 21.47 -9.52
C ASN A 95 17.46 21.52 -9.59
N GLY A 96 16.88 22.59 -9.04
CA GLY A 96 15.44 22.85 -9.02
C GLY A 96 14.73 22.49 -7.71
N SER A 97 13.49 22.96 -7.56
CA SER A 97 12.69 22.85 -6.33
C SER A 97 12.14 21.44 -6.04
N THR A 98 12.35 20.46 -6.93
CA THR A 98 11.80 19.10 -6.80
C THR A 98 12.91 18.06 -6.84
N ILE A 99 12.82 17.06 -5.97
CA ILE A 99 13.85 16.02 -5.83
C ILE A 99 13.79 15.02 -7.01
N TYR A 100 12.60 14.81 -7.60
CA TYR A 100 12.36 13.78 -8.63
C TYR A 100 11.73 14.34 -9.92
N LYS A 101 11.88 13.62 -11.03
CA LYS A 101 11.16 13.91 -12.28
C LYS A 101 9.71 13.41 -12.17
N GLY A 102 8.76 14.34 -12.02
CA GLY A 102 7.34 14.01 -11.91
C GLY A 102 6.77 13.22 -13.10
N THR A 103 7.32 13.40 -14.31
CA THR A 103 6.95 12.60 -15.49
C THR A 103 7.29 11.12 -15.32
N LYS A 104 8.47 10.80 -14.79
CA LYS A 104 8.89 9.41 -14.54
C LYS A 104 8.04 8.75 -13.47
N LEU A 105 7.71 9.48 -12.41
CA LEU A 105 6.78 8.99 -11.39
C LEU A 105 5.40 8.70 -12.00
N ARG A 106 4.87 9.61 -12.83
CA ARG A 106 3.57 9.43 -13.50
C ARG A 106 3.56 8.22 -14.43
N GLU A 107 4.61 8.04 -15.25
CA GLU A 107 4.77 6.89 -16.15
C GLU A 107 4.81 5.57 -15.38
N ALA A 108 5.56 5.53 -14.28
CA ALA A 108 5.66 4.33 -13.45
C ALA A 108 4.32 4.00 -12.77
N LEU A 109 3.63 5.01 -12.21
CA LEU A 109 2.32 4.81 -11.59
C LEU A 109 1.26 4.35 -12.60
N ARG A 110 1.19 4.95 -13.81
CA ARG A 110 0.28 4.48 -14.86
C ARG A 110 0.55 3.03 -15.27
N THR A 111 1.83 2.67 -15.34
CA THR A 111 2.24 1.30 -15.67
C THR A 111 1.81 0.32 -14.60
N MET A 112 2.06 0.61 -13.31
CA MET A 112 1.58 -0.20 -12.19
C MET A 112 0.06 -0.38 -12.24
N VAL A 113 -0.69 0.71 -12.40
CA VAL A 113 -2.16 0.66 -12.42
C VAL A 113 -2.62 -0.21 -13.59
N ARG A 114 -2.09 0.01 -14.80
CA ARG A 114 -2.41 -0.81 -15.99
C ARG A 114 -2.11 -2.29 -15.80
N GLU A 115 -0.94 -2.61 -15.25
CA GLU A 115 -0.52 -3.99 -14.99
C GLU A 115 -1.44 -4.68 -13.97
N THR A 116 -2.00 -3.93 -13.03
CA THR A 116 -2.87 -4.46 -11.97
C THR A 116 -4.34 -4.53 -12.38
N THR A 117 -4.84 -3.54 -13.11
CA THR A 117 -6.28 -3.35 -13.37
C THR A 117 -6.68 -3.56 -14.83
N GLY A 118 -5.70 -3.65 -15.74
CA GLY A 118 -5.93 -3.60 -17.18
C GLY A 118 -6.23 -2.20 -17.73
N ASN A 119 -6.32 -1.17 -16.88
CA ASN A 119 -6.72 0.19 -17.26
C ASN A 119 -5.87 1.25 -16.55
N GLU A 120 -4.98 1.93 -17.27
CA GLU A 120 -4.12 2.97 -16.67
C GLU A 120 -4.86 4.22 -16.16
N ALA A 121 -6.12 4.40 -16.54
CA ALA A 121 -6.98 5.49 -16.10
C ALA A 121 -7.93 5.09 -14.95
N GLU A 122 -7.74 3.89 -14.37
CA GLU A 122 -8.52 3.42 -13.23
C GLU A 122 -8.47 4.42 -12.07
N MET A 123 -9.64 4.76 -11.51
CA MET A 123 -9.78 5.81 -10.50
C MET A 123 -9.95 5.24 -9.08
N MET A 124 -9.87 6.10 -8.06
CA MET A 124 -10.22 5.71 -6.69
C MET A 124 -11.70 5.29 -6.58
N ASN A 125 -12.00 4.36 -5.67
CA ASN A 125 -13.37 3.92 -5.42
C ASN A 125 -14.18 5.07 -4.82
N LYS A 126 -15.39 5.32 -5.33
CA LYS A 126 -16.26 6.42 -4.87
C LYS A 126 -16.98 6.15 -3.54
N GLY A 127 -16.48 5.20 -2.73
CA GLY A 127 -17.05 4.86 -1.42
C GLY A 127 -18.25 3.92 -1.46
N GLU A 128 -18.37 3.07 -2.49
CA GLU A 128 -19.37 2.01 -2.50
C GLU A 128 -19.17 1.08 -1.29
N MET A 129 -20.26 0.79 -0.58
CA MET A 129 -20.27 0.06 0.70
C MET A 129 -19.77 -1.39 0.62
N ASN A 130 -19.40 -1.88 -0.56
CA ASN A 130 -19.02 -3.28 -0.79
C ASN A 130 -17.52 -3.56 -0.69
N ASN A 131 -16.65 -2.54 -0.56
CA ASN A 131 -15.22 -2.77 -0.37
C ASN A 131 -14.85 -2.86 1.12
N LYS A 132 -14.30 -4.01 1.51
CA LYS A 132 -13.91 -4.35 2.88
C LYS A 132 -12.82 -3.42 3.46
N CYS A 133 -11.91 -2.91 2.61
CA CYS A 133 -10.86 -1.97 2.99
C CYS A 133 -10.99 -0.65 2.22
N LYS A 134 -10.95 0.46 2.94
CA LYS A 134 -10.96 1.84 2.42
C LYS A 134 -9.53 2.39 2.35
N THR A 135 -9.28 3.32 1.43
CA THR A 135 -7.95 3.90 1.15
C THR A 135 -8.07 5.34 0.71
#